data_AF-A0A957X219-F1
#
_entry.id   AF-A0A957X219-F1
#
_cell.length_a   1.000
_cell.length_b   1.000
_cell.length_c   1.000
_cell.angle_alpha   90.00
_cell.angle_beta   90.00
_cell.angle_gamma   90.00
#
_symmetry.space_group_name_H-M   'P 1'
#
loop_
_entity.id
_entity.type
_entity.pdbx_description
1 polymer ?
#
loop_
_entity_poly.entity_id
_entity_poly.type
_entity_poly.pdbx_seq_one_letter_code
_entity_poly.pdbx_strand_id
1 'polypeptide(L)'
;MSEVKKIGLLVGREWSFPPAFLEEVNKRDAGVVAEYVKLGGTKMNEPCDYAVLVDRISHEIPYYRTYLKNAMLQGAYLINNPFWWS
;
A
#
# COMPACT_ATOMS: atom_id res chain seq x y z
N MET A 1 -10.20 16.60 -14.48
CA MET A 1 -9.19 16.67 -13.41
C MET A 1 -8.64 15.28 -13.23
N SER A 2 -7.34 15.06 -13.34
CA SER A 2 -6.75 13.77 -12.97
C SER A 2 -6.99 13.55 -11.48
N GLU A 3 -7.58 12.42 -11.13
CA GLU A 3 -7.83 12.02 -9.74
C GLU A 3 -6.48 11.90 -9.00
N VAL A 4 -6.43 12.42 -7.77
CA VAL A 4 -5.21 12.38 -6.93
C VAL A 4 -4.88 10.93 -6.63
N LYS A 5 -3.67 10.49 -7.00
CA LYS A 5 -3.28 9.08 -6.80
C LYS A 5 -2.85 8.83 -5.35
N LYS A 6 -3.28 7.70 -4.80
CA LYS A 6 -2.90 7.27 -3.44
C LYS A 6 -1.71 6.32 -3.45
N ILE A 7 -0.80 6.54 -2.50
CA ILE A 7 0.30 5.65 -2.15
C ILE A 7 0.02 5.10 -0.75
N GLY A 8 -0.19 3.79 -0.63
CA GLY A 8 -0.46 3.15 0.64
C GLY A 8 0.82 2.56 1.24
N LEU A 9 1.12 2.86 2.50
CA LEU A 9 2.18 2.22 3.27
C LEU A 9 1.61 1.18 4.25
N LEU A 10 1.89 -0.10 4.01
CA LEU A 10 1.47 -1.21 4.85
C LEU A 10 2.60 -1.57 5.84
N VAL A 11 2.39 -1.27 7.12
CA VAL A 11 3.42 -1.38 8.17
C VAL A 11 2.89 -2.05 9.43
N GLY A 12 3.80 -2.63 10.20
CA GLY A 12 3.54 -3.13 11.56
C GLY A 12 3.80 -2.05 12.62
N ARG A 13 4.53 -2.41 13.68
CA ARG A 13 4.83 -1.52 14.83
C ARG A 13 6.13 -0.72 14.68
N GLU A 14 6.55 -0.46 13.44
CA GLU A 14 7.74 0.36 13.17
C GLU A 14 7.45 1.85 13.45
N TRP A 15 8.41 2.58 14.01
CA TRP A 15 8.18 3.96 14.49
C TRP A 15 8.90 5.06 13.71
N SER A 16 10.15 4.87 13.29
CA SER A 16 10.95 5.97 12.71
C SER A 16 10.72 6.16 11.22
N PHE A 17 10.70 5.06 10.44
CA PHE A 17 10.56 5.13 8.99
C PHE A 17 9.15 5.51 8.52
N PRO A 18 8.06 4.89 9.01
CA PRO A 18 6.73 5.13 8.44
C PRO A 18 6.26 6.59 8.46
N PRO A 19 6.33 7.33 9.60
CA PRO A 19 5.92 8.73 9.60
C PRO A 19 6.83 9.60 8.72
N ALA A 20 8.14 9.36 8.72
CA ALA A 20 9.09 10.12 7.91
C ALA A 20 8.85 9.91 6.40
N PHE A 21 8.55 8.69 5.97
CA PHE A 21 8.19 8.39 4.59
C PHE A 21 6.92 9.12 4.15
N LEU A 22 5.87 9.07 4.97
CA LEU A 22 4.59 9.73 4.66
C LEU A 22 4.76 11.24 4.58
N GLU A 23 5.50 11.84 5.53
CA GLU A 23 5.78 13.28 5.53
C GLU A 23 6.56 13.70 4.27
N GLU A 24 7.64 12.99 3.95
CA GLU A 24 8.50 13.33 2.81
C GLU A 24 7.76 13.21 1.47
N VAL A 25 6.94 12.18 1.27
CA VAL A 25 6.15 12.03 0.03
C VAL A 25 5.12 13.14 -0.09
N ASN A 26 4.37 13.42 0.97
CA ASN A 26 3.32 14.44 0.96
C ASN A 26 3.89 15.86 0.83
N LYS A 27 5.09 16.12 1.38
CA LYS A 27 5.79 17.41 1.26
C LYS A 27 6.20 17.76 -0.18
N ARG A 28 6.38 16.77 -1.05
CA ARG A 28 6.80 16.99 -2.44
C ARG A 28 5.73 17.60 -3.33
N ASP A 29 4.46 17.61 -2.90
CA ASP A 29 3.32 18.18 -3.64
C ASP A 29 3.25 17.72 -5.11
N ALA A 30 3.56 16.44 -5.34
CA ALA A 30 3.67 15.86 -6.68
C ALA A 30 2.33 15.34 -7.24
N GLY A 31 1.19 15.85 -6.74
CA GLY A 31 -0.15 15.38 -7.12
C GLY A 31 -0.49 13.97 -6.63
N VAL A 32 0.14 13.52 -5.54
CA VAL A 32 -0.11 12.23 -4.88
C VAL A 32 -0.30 12.42 -3.38
N VAL A 33 -0.99 11.48 -2.75
CA VAL A 33 -1.16 11.43 -1.29
C VAL A 33 -0.66 10.09 -0.76
N ALA A 34 0.23 10.14 0.23
CA ALA A 34 0.69 8.97 0.95
C ALA A 34 -0.03 8.82 2.29
N GLU A 35 -0.51 7.62 2.58
CA GLU A 35 -1.20 7.29 3.84
C GLU A 35 -0.90 5.87 4.31
N TYR A 36 -1.20 5.59 5.58
CA TYR A 36 -1.22 4.22 6.08
C TYR A 36 -2.34 3.41 5.42
N VAL A 37 -2.01 2.21 4.95
CA VAL A 37 -3.02 1.29 4.41
C VAL A 37 -3.96 0.87 5.54
N LYS A 38 -5.26 1.04 5.32
CA LYS A 38 -6.31 0.55 6.22
C LYS A 38 -6.96 -0.68 5.60
N LEU A 39 -6.63 -1.85 6.14
CA LEU A 39 -7.24 -3.10 5.73
C LEU A 39 -8.29 -3.52 6.75
N GLY A 40 -9.50 -3.76 6.27
CA GLY A 40 -10.58 -4.41 7.02
C GLY A 40 -10.83 -5.83 6.52
N GLY A 41 -12.05 -6.32 6.67
CA GLY A 41 -12.49 -7.50 5.92
C GLY A 41 -12.68 -7.13 4.45
N THR A 42 -11.72 -7.51 3.60
CA THR A 42 -11.81 -7.27 2.14
C THR A 42 -13.05 -7.97 1.58
N LYS A 43 -13.92 -7.21 0.94
CA LYS A 43 -15.11 -7.74 0.26
C LYS A 43 -14.73 -8.31 -1.10
N MET A 44 -15.55 -9.24 -1.59
CA MET A 44 -15.39 -9.76 -2.94
C MET A 44 -15.54 -8.61 -3.95
N ASN A 45 -14.58 -8.49 -4.85
CA ASN A 45 -14.53 -7.44 -5.88
C ASN A 45 -14.48 -6.01 -5.33
N GLU A 46 -13.98 -5.82 -4.10
CA GLU A 46 -13.66 -4.49 -3.60
C GLU A 46 -12.50 -3.89 -4.42
N PRO A 47 -12.67 -2.68 -4.99
CA PRO A 47 -11.64 -2.05 -5.79
C PRO A 47 -10.45 -1.64 -4.93
N CYS A 48 -9.24 -1.74 -5.50
CA CYS A 48 -8.05 -1.19 -4.87
C CYS A 48 -7.95 0.32 -5.15
N ASP A 49 -8.07 1.13 -4.09
CA ASP A 49 -7.98 2.60 -4.18
C ASP A 49 -6.54 3.13 -4.33
N TYR A 50 -5.53 2.24 -4.27
CA TYR A 50 -4.12 2.60 -4.26
C TYR A 50 -3.49 2.42 -5.64
N ALA A 51 -2.82 3.47 -6.13
CA ALA A 51 -1.99 3.35 -7.33
C ALA A 51 -0.66 2.63 -7.01
N VAL A 52 -0.12 2.84 -5.81
CA VAL A 52 1.09 2.20 -5.31
C VAL A 52 0.87 1.69 -3.89
N LEU A 53 1.36 0.49 -3.58
CA LEU A 53 1.39 -0.09 -2.24
C LEU A 53 2.82 -0.45 -1.85
N VAL A 54 3.26 0.03 -0.69
CA VAL A 54 4.57 -0.28 -0.10
C VAL A 54 4.38 -1.27 1.04
N ASP A 55 4.88 -2.48 0.85
CA ASP A 55 4.86 -3.60 1.76
C ASP A 55 6.07 -3.62 2.69
N ARG A 56 5.81 -3.50 3.99
CA ARG A 56 6.82 -3.62 5.06
C ARG A 56 6.54 -4.78 6.02
N ILE A 57 5.43 -5.50 5.86
CA ILE A 57 4.93 -6.40 6.93
C ILE A 57 4.11 -7.60 6.43
N SER A 58 3.95 -7.81 5.13
CA SER A 58 3.11 -8.90 4.61
C SER A 58 3.57 -10.32 4.99
N HIS A 59 4.81 -10.47 5.47
CA HIS A 59 5.37 -11.72 5.98
C HIS A 59 4.84 -12.13 7.34
N GLU A 60 4.33 -11.20 8.13
CA GLU A 60 3.82 -11.51 9.47
C GLU A 60 2.40 -12.12 9.41
N ILE A 61 1.56 -11.65 8.48
CA ILE A 61 0.13 -12.03 8.43
C ILE A 61 -0.24 -12.50 7.01
N PRO A 62 -0.63 -13.78 6.84
CA PRO A 62 -0.94 -14.35 5.51
C PRO A 62 -1.99 -13.56 4.71
N TYR A 63 -2.98 -12.98 5.39
CA TYR A 63 -4.02 -12.17 4.76
C TYR A 63 -3.45 -10.96 3.99
N TYR A 64 -2.45 -10.27 4.55
CA TYR A 64 -1.85 -9.10 3.91
C TYR A 64 -1.23 -9.45 2.57
N ARG A 65 -0.51 -10.57 2.50
CA ARG A 65 0.08 -11.03 1.24
C ARG A 65 -0.99 -11.35 0.18
N THR A 66 -2.10 -11.98 0.58
CA THR A 66 -3.22 -12.26 -0.33
C THR A 66 -3.87 -10.97 -0.82
N TYR A 67 -4.09 -9.99 0.07
CA TYR A 67 -4.59 -8.67 -0.31
C TYR A 67 -3.66 -7.99 -1.34
N LEU A 68 -2.36 -7.98 -1.07
CA LEU A 68 -1.36 -7.38 -1.95
C LEU A 68 -1.33 -8.03 -3.35
N LYS A 69 -1.36 -9.37 -3.43
CA LYS A 69 -1.48 -10.07 -4.71
C LYS A 69 -2.75 -9.67 -5.47
N ASN A 70 -3.89 -9.61 -4.77
CA ASN A 70 -5.15 -9.17 -5.36
C ASN A 70 -5.10 -7.71 -5.86
N ALA A 71 -4.51 -6.79 -5.08
CA ALA A 71 -4.33 -5.40 -5.47
C ALA A 71 -3.47 -5.26 -6.73
N MET A 72 -2.37 -6.03 -6.83
CA MET A 72 -1.52 -6.05 -8.03
C MET A 72 -2.29 -6.52 -9.27
N LEU A 73 -3.14 -7.54 -9.13
CA LEU A 73 -3.98 -8.04 -10.22
C LEU A 73 -5.03 -7.01 -10.69
N GLN A 74 -5.40 -6.06 -9.83
CA GLN A 74 -6.29 -4.95 -10.16
C GLN A 74 -5.57 -3.73 -10.75
N GLY A 75 -4.24 -3.78 -10.88
CA GLY A 75 -3.43 -2.72 -11.51
C GLY A 75 -2.66 -1.81 -10.55
N ALA A 76 -2.70 -2.07 -9.24
CA ALA A 76 -1.82 -1.37 -8.30
C ALA A 76 -0.37 -1.82 -8.49
N TYR A 77 0.58 -0.89 -8.37
CA TYR A 77 2.01 -1.22 -8.36
C TYR A 77 2.47 -1.53 -6.92
N LEU A 78 3.19 -2.63 -6.70
CA LEU A 78 3.61 -3.03 -5.36
C LEU A 78 5.13 -3.05 -5.20
N ILE A 79 5.56 -2.55 -4.04
CA ILE A 79 6.95 -2.54 -3.59
C ILE A 79 6.98 -3.16 -2.20
N ASN A 80 7.49 -4.37 -1.97
CA ASN A 80 8.11 -5.25 -2.94
C ASN A 80 7.07 -6.07 -3.71
N ASN A 81 7.52 -6.74 -4.78
CA ASN A 81 6.66 -7.63 -5.56
C ASN A 81 6.17 -8.81 -4.66
N PRO A 82 4.85 -8.98 -4.45
CA PRO A 82 4.32 -9.98 -3.53
C PRO A 82 4.40 -11.43 -4.07
N PHE A 83 4.89 -11.63 -5.30
CA PHE A 83 5.03 -12.94 -5.94
C PHE A 83 6.44 -13.53 -5.84
N TRP A 84 7.42 -12.82 -5.28
CA TRP A 84 8.81 -13.32 -5.20
C TRP A 84 9.02 -14.48 -4.22
N TRP A 85 8.08 -14.73 -3.32
CA TRP A 85 8.23 -15.75 -2.30
C TRP A 85 6.88 -16.39 -1.95
N SER A 86 6.92 -17.71 -1.67
CA SER A 86 5.76 -18.61 -1.62
C SER A 86 5.38 -18.99 -0.21
#